data_AF-A0A5E4KJR0-F1
#
_entry.id   AF-A0A5E4KJR0-F1
#
_cell.length_a   1.000
_cell.length_b   1.000
_cell.length_c   1.000
_cell.angle_alpha   90.00
_cell.angle_beta   90.00
_cell.angle_gamma   90.00
#
_symmetry.space_group_name_H-M   'P 1'
#
loop_
_entity.id
_entity.type
_entity.pdbx_description
1 polymer ?
#
loop_
_entity_poly.entity_id
_entity_poly.type
_entity_poly.pdbx_seq_one_letter_code
_entity_poly.pdbx_strand_id
1 'polypeptide(L)'
;MHFCSSRFKDAVQLRERFKRIAKKTARDFDEISDDGTLIYGVIAGNCEEILKEAGVTDDMYTITNGSTETTWWIASDLADELNKRGFTASVIERHPMKNGMVVEKTPLSPCKGINSEN
;
A
#
# COMPACT_ATOMS: atom_id res chain seq x y z
N MET A 1 -10.78 -42.97 -18.11
CA MET A 1 -9.60 -42.39 -17.42
C MET A 1 -9.93 -40.95 -17.06
N HIS A 2 -10.23 -40.66 -15.80
CA HIS A 2 -10.49 -39.30 -15.34
C HIS A 2 -9.17 -38.61 -15.03
N PHE A 3 -8.74 -37.71 -15.91
CA PHE A 3 -7.64 -36.80 -15.63
C PHE A 3 -8.16 -35.75 -14.66
N CYS A 4 -8.06 -36.03 -13.35
CA CYS A 4 -8.43 -35.06 -12.33
C CYS A 4 -7.36 -33.97 -12.34
N SER A 5 -7.65 -32.87 -13.03
CA SER A 5 -6.84 -31.64 -13.09
C SER A 5 -6.88 -30.87 -11.76
N SER A 6 -6.98 -31.56 -10.63
CA SER A 6 -7.30 -30.97 -9.33
C SER A 6 -6.18 -30.04 -8.85
N ARG A 7 -4.91 -30.44 -8.99
CA ARG A 7 -3.78 -29.63 -8.50
C ARG A 7 -3.60 -28.27 -9.17
N PHE A 8 -4.05 -28.10 -10.42
CA PHE A 8 -3.95 -26.81 -11.12
C PHE A 8 -5.12 -25.87 -10.81
N LYS A 9 -6.27 -26.41 -10.38
CA LYS A 9 -7.46 -25.62 -10.05
C LYS A 9 -7.40 -25.02 -8.64
N ASP A 10 -6.71 -25.68 -7.70
CA ASP A 10 -6.59 -25.18 -6.32
C ASP A 10 -5.89 -23.82 -6.23
N ALA A 11 -4.78 -23.62 -6.95
CA ALA A 11 -4.04 -22.35 -6.91
C ALA A 11 -4.84 -21.18 -7.51
N VAL A 12 -5.54 -21.41 -8.62
CA VAL A 12 -6.37 -20.39 -9.26
C VAL A 12 -7.62 -20.09 -8.42
N GLN A 13 -8.26 -21.12 -7.84
CA GLN A 13 -9.42 -20.92 -6.96
C GLN A 13 -9.07 -20.16 -5.68
N LEU A 14 -7.89 -20.40 -5.11
CA LEU A 14 -7.39 -19.65 -3.95
C LEU A 14 -7.15 -18.18 -4.30
N ARG A 15 -6.51 -17.90 -5.44
CA ARG A 15 -6.27 -16.54 -5.94
C ARG A 15 -7.57 -15.75 -6.15
N GLU A 16 -8.56 -16.37 -6.82
CA GLU A 16 -9.88 -15.77 -7.02
C GLU A 16 -10.58 -15.45 -5.70
N ARG A 17 -10.43 -16.32 -4.69
CA ARG A 17 -10.98 -16.08 -3.35
C ARG A 17 -10.29 -14.89 -2.68
N PHE A 18 -8.96 -14.80 -2.73
CA PHE A 18 -8.23 -13.67 -2.14
C PHE A 18 -8.59 -12.35 -2.81
N LYS A 19 -8.69 -12.30 -4.14
CA LYS A 19 -9.16 -11.10 -4.87
C LYS A 19 -10.55 -10.66 -4.43
N ARG A 20 -11.48 -11.61 -4.22
CA ARG A 20 -12.84 -11.29 -3.74
C ARG A 20 -12.83 -10.74 -2.31
N ILE A 21 -12.00 -11.30 -1.43
CA ILE A 21 -11.84 -10.79 -0.06
C ILE A 21 -11.19 -9.41 -0.10
N ALA A 22 -10.18 -9.21 -0.93
CA ALA A 22 -9.51 -7.93 -1.12
C ALA A 22 -10.50 -6.86 -1.54
N LYS A 23 -11.32 -7.11 -2.57
CA LYS A 23 -12.39 -6.18 -3.00
C LYS A 23 -13.42 -5.87 -1.93
N LYS A 24 -13.61 -6.76 -0.95
CA LYS A 24 -14.57 -6.57 0.15
C LYS A 24 -13.93 -5.87 1.36
N THR A 25 -12.62 -6.00 1.55
CA THR A 25 -11.87 -5.45 2.69
C THR A 25 -11.12 -4.16 2.34
N ALA A 26 -10.87 -3.92 1.05
CA ALA A 26 -10.23 -2.71 0.54
C ALA A 26 -11.02 -1.48 0.98
N ARG A 27 -10.30 -0.48 1.47
CA ARG A 27 -10.81 0.88 1.66
C ARG A 27 -10.84 1.60 0.32
N ASP A 28 -11.46 2.78 0.27
CA ASP A 28 -11.61 3.56 -0.96
C ASP A 28 -10.26 3.94 -1.59
N PHE A 29 -9.21 4.08 -0.78
CA PHE A 29 -7.85 4.38 -1.21
C PHE A 29 -6.90 3.16 -1.20
N ASP A 30 -7.36 1.96 -0.85
CA ASP A 30 -6.51 0.76 -0.87
C ASP A 30 -6.42 0.21 -2.31
N GLU A 31 -5.21 -0.03 -2.81
CA GLU A 31 -5.02 -0.71 -4.10
C GLU A 31 -4.96 -2.23 -3.92
N ILE A 32 -5.54 -2.98 -4.86
CA ILE A 32 -5.53 -4.45 -4.82
C ILE A 32 -4.47 -4.98 -5.78
N SER A 33 -3.47 -5.67 -5.26
CA SER A 33 -2.44 -6.33 -6.07
C SER A 33 -3.00 -7.53 -6.85
N ASP A 34 -2.24 -8.01 -7.82
CA ASP A 34 -2.58 -9.19 -8.63
C ASP A 34 -2.69 -10.49 -7.81
N ASP A 35 -1.98 -10.59 -6.69
CA ASP A 35 -2.11 -11.72 -5.75
C ASP A 35 -3.30 -11.56 -4.77
N GLY A 36 -4.04 -10.46 -4.88
CA GLY A 36 -5.18 -10.15 -4.01
C GLY A 36 -4.77 -9.61 -2.65
N THR A 37 -3.59 -9.00 -2.53
CA THR A 37 -3.16 -8.22 -1.36
C THR A 37 -3.61 -6.77 -1.46
N LEU A 38 -3.58 -6.05 -0.33
CA LEU A 38 -3.94 -4.64 -0.24
C LEU A 38 -2.68 -3.81 -0.07
N ILE A 39 -2.48 -2.84 -0.95
CA ILE A 39 -1.32 -1.96 -1.01
C ILE A 39 -1.80 -0.54 -0.69
N TYR A 40 -1.15 0.09 0.29
CA TYR A 40 -1.45 1.45 0.70
C TYR A 40 -0.19 2.15 1.22
N GLY A 41 -0.21 3.47 1.21
CA GLY A 41 0.84 4.31 1.75
C GLY A 41 0.61 4.60 3.23
N VAL A 42 1.69 4.62 4.00
CA VAL A 42 1.71 5.02 5.41
C VAL A 42 2.80 6.04 5.62
N ILE A 43 2.43 7.16 6.22
CA ILE A 43 3.30 8.27 6.51
C ILE A 43 3.39 8.38 8.03
N ALA A 44 4.61 8.27 8.57
CA ALA A 44 4.85 8.42 10.00
C ALA A 44 4.70 9.89 10.40
N GLY A 45 3.71 10.19 11.25
CA GLY A 45 3.34 11.55 11.65
C GLY A 45 2.01 12.02 11.06
N ASN A 46 1.57 13.19 11.53
CA ASN A 46 0.42 13.89 10.98
C ASN A 46 0.89 14.81 9.84
N CYS A 47 0.64 14.40 8.60
CA CYS A 47 0.99 15.14 7.39
C CYS A 47 -0.28 15.61 6.65
N GLU A 48 -1.38 15.80 7.38
CA GLU A 48 -2.66 16.28 6.84
C GLU A 48 -2.49 17.58 6.06
N GLU A 49 -1.69 18.52 6.56
CA GLU A 49 -1.42 19.79 5.89
C GLU A 49 -0.78 19.57 4.51
N ILE A 50 0.18 18.65 4.40
CA ILE A 50 0.91 18.36 3.15
C ILE A 50 -0.01 17.69 2.12
N LEU A 51 -0.89 16.79 2.58
CA LEU A 51 -1.90 16.15 1.74
C LEU A 51 -2.90 17.18 1.21
N LYS A 52 -3.35 18.10 2.07
CA LYS A 52 -4.24 19.21 1.67
C LYS A 52 -3.56 20.19 0.71
N GLU A 53 -2.28 20.53 0.95
CA GLU A 53 -1.45 21.33 0.04
C GLU A 53 -1.35 20.68 -1.35
N ALA A 54 -1.22 19.35 -1.41
CA ALA A 54 -1.18 18.56 -2.64
C ALA A 54 -2.56 18.39 -3.32
N GLY A 55 -3.64 18.89 -2.73
CA GLY A 55 -4.99 18.76 -3.26
C GLY A 55 -5.64 17.40 -3.03
N VAL A 56 -5.11 16.61 -2.08
CA VAL A 56 -5.71 15.33 -1.69
C VAL A 56 -6.91 15.61 -0.78
N THR A 57 -8.04 14.99 -1.11
CA THR A 57 -9.28 15.13 -0.35
C THR A 57 -9.29 14.22 0.89
N ASP A 58 -10.06 14.59 1.92
CA ASP A 58 -10.14 13.86 3.21
C ASP A 58 -10.63 12.40 3.06
N ASP A 59 -11.28 12.03 1.95
CA ASP A 59 -11.69 10.66 1.61
C ASP A 59 -10.55 9.80 1.05
N MET A 60 -9.45 10.42 0.59
CA MET A 60 -8.29 9.74 0.00
C MET A 60 -7.18 9.45 1.03
N TYR A 61 -7.37 9.83 2.29
CA TYR A 61 -6.47 9.48 3.38
C TYR A 61 -7.23 9.21 4.68
N THR A 62 -6.54 8.65 5.66
CA THR A 62 -7.07 8.41 7.00
C THR A 62 -5.97 8.68 8.00
N ILE A 63 -6.23 9.62 8.92
CA ILE A 63 -5.32 9.90 10.00
C ILE A 63 -5.53 8.85 11.10
N THR A 64 -4.50 8.04 11.30
CA THR A 64 -4.42 7.07 12.40
C THR A 64 -3.57 7.67 13.52
N ASN A 65 -3.69 7.15 14.73
CA ASN A 65 -3.04 7.68 15.92
C ASN A 65 -1.49 7.60 15.80
N GLY A 66 -0.87 8.68 15.30
CA GLY A 66 0.57 8.78 15.05
C GLY A 66 1.03 8.55 13.60
N SER A 67 0.14 8.27 12.65
CA SER A 67 0.49 8.06 11.24
C SER A 67 -0.68 8.35 10.30
N THR A 68 -0.39 8.82 9.09
CA THR A 68 -1.40 9.07 8.07
C THR A 68 -1.35 7.96 7.02
N GLU A 69 -2.46 7.28 6.80
CA GLU A 69 -2.62 6.24 5.78
C GLU A 69 -3.27 6.86 4.54
N THR A 70 -2.78 6.57 3.36
CA THR A 70 -3.32 7.08 2.09
C THR A 70 -3.01 6.09 0.97
N THR A 71 -3.30 6.43 -0.28
CA THR A 71 -2.94 5.56 -1.39
C THR A 71 -1.42 5.53 -1.59
N TRP A 72 -0.89 4.38 -2.02
CA TRP A 72 0.56 4.20 -2.16
C TRP A 72 1.18 5.15 -3.18
N TRP A 73 0.50 5.49 -4.27
CA TRP A 73 1.00 6.46 -5.26
C TRP A 73 1.07 7.88 -4.67
N ILE A 74 0.10 8.29 -3.84
CA ILE A 74 0.10 9.59 -3.16
C ILE A 74 1.26 9.65 -2.19
N ALA A 75 1.42 8.62 -1.36
CA ALA A 75 2.54 8.54 -0.43
C ALA A 75 3.89 8.52 -1.16
N SER A 76 3.97 7.88 -2.32
CA SER A 76 5.17 7.85 -3.17
C SER A 76 5.47 9.20 -3.81
N ASP A 77 4.45 9.89 -4.33
CA ASP A 77 4.59 11.20 -4.96
C ASP A 77 4.99 12.27 -3.94
N LEU A 78 4.38 12.22 -2.76
CA LEU A 78 4.71 13.11 -1.65
C LEU A 78 5.96 12.67 -0.87
N ALA A 79 6.54 11.51 -1.16
CA ALA A 79 7.66 10.98 -0.37
C ALA A 79 8.81 11.98 -0.28
N ASP A 80 9.19 12.62 -1.38
CA ASP A 80 10.26 13.61 -1.38
C ASP A 80 9.94 14.83 -0.53
N GLU A 81 8.71 15.35 -0.60
CA GLU A 81 8.27 16.51 0.17
C GLU A 81 8.17 16.18 1.67
N LEU A 82 7.61 15.02 1.99
CA LEU A 82 7.55 14.47 3.35
C LEU A 82 8.95 14.35 3.94
N ASN A 83 9.89 13.78 3.19
CA ASN A 83 11.28 13.63 3.64
C ASN A 83 11.96 14.99 3.89
N LYS A 84 11.73 16.00 3.03
CA LYS A 84 12.26 17.37 3.26
C LYS A 84 11.76 17.97 4.56
N ARG A 85 10.51 17.68 4.94
CA ARG A 85 9.88 18.15 6.19
C ARG A 85 10.14 17.22 7.39
N GLY A 86 10.92 16.14 7.20
CA GLY A 86 11.31 15.21 8.27
C GLY A 86 10.31 14.08 8.54
N PHE A 87 9.32 13.88 7.67
CA PHE A 87 8.38 12.76 7.73
C PHE A 87 8.94 11.55 6.96
N THR A 88 8.53 10.35 7.35
CA THR A 88 8.93 9.10 6.68
C THR A 88 7.71 8.42 6.07
N ALA A 89 7.70 8.27 4.75
CA ALA A 89 6.68 7.53 4.02
C ALA A 89 7.11 6.07 3.79
N SER A 90 6.15 5.17 3.71
CA SER A 90 6.36 3.74 3.41
C SER A 90 5.14 3.20 2.69
N VAL A 91 5.35 2.30 1.73
CA VAL A 91 4.27 1.49 1.15
C VAL A 91 4.14 0.21 1.98
N ILE A 92 2.92 -0.13 2.35
CA ILE A 92 2.58 -1.35 3.08
C ILE A 92 1.74 -2.24 2.17
N GLU A 93 2.20 -3.46 1.99
CA GLU A 93 1.41 -4.54 1.41
C GLU A 93 0.90 -5.44 2.55
N ARG A 94 -0.40 -5.64 2.63
CA ARG A 94 -1.03 -6.50 3.64
C ARG A 94 -1.95 -7.53 3.01
N HIS A 95 -2.10 -8.65 3.71
CA HIS A 95 -3.08 -9.67 3.31
C HIS A 95 -4.51 -9.10 3.42
N PRO A 96 -5.45 -9.41 2.49
CA PRO A 96 -6.80 -8.86 2.47
C PRO A 96 -7.72 -9.32 3.61
N MET A 97 -7.20 -10.12 4.54
CA MET A 97 -7.98 -10.58 5.69
C MET A 97 -8.21 -9.41 6.65
N LYS A 98 -9.30 -9.45 7.41
CA LYS A 98 -9.56 -8.49 8.48
C LYS A 98 -8.44 -8.65 9.52
N ASN A 99 -7.59 -7.63 9.66
CA ASN A 99 -6.33 -7.70 10.41
C ASN A 99 -5.26 -8.63 9.79
N GLY A 100 -5.21 -8.68 8.46
CA GLY A 100 -4.24 -9.47 7.71
C GLY A 100 -2.80 -9.05 8.01
N MET A 101 -1.90 -10.04 7.97
CA MET A 101 -0.48 -9.82 8.22
C MET A 101 0.10 -8.86 7.17
N VAL A 102 1.03 -8.02 7.61
CA VAL A 102 1.89 -7.24 6.71
C VAL A 102 2.75 -8.24 5.96
N VAL A 103 2.61 -8.24 4.63
CA VAL A 103 3.38 -9.04 3.69
C VAL A 103 4.72 -8.35 3.46
N GLU A 104 4.66 -7.06 3.13
CA GLU A 104 5.84 -6.26 2.84
C GLU A 104 5.68 -4.83 3.36
N LYS A 105 6.80 -4.23 3.77
CA LYS A 105 6.91 -2.81 4.07
C LYS A 105 8.09 -2.24 3.29
N THR A 106 7.80 -1.38 2.32
CA THR A 106 8.79 -0.75 1.45
C THR A 106 8.94 0.71 1.87
N PRO A 107 10.03 1.12 2.52
CA PRO A 107 10.23 2.52 2.89
C PRO A 107 10.43 3.36 1.63
N LEU A 108 9.72 4.47 1.52
CA LEU A 108 9.86 5.47 0.45
C LEU A 108 10.97 6.45 0.79
N SER A 109 12.10 5.93 1.27
CA SER A 109 13.27 6.74 1.54
C SER A 109 13.76 7.35 0.23
N PRO A 110 14.19 8.62 0.22
CA PRO A 110 14.78 9.17 -0.98
C PRO A 110 16.01 8.33 -1.27
N CYS A 111 16.15 7.89 -2.52
CA CYS A 111 17.40 7.34 -2.98
C CYS A 111 18.47 8.41 -2.71
N LYS A 112 19.26 8.24 -1.64
CA LYS A 112 20.58 8.86 -1.57
C LYS A 112 21.36 8.22 -2.72
N GLY A 113 21.33 8.88 -3.88
CA GLY A 113 22.27 8.66 -4.95
C GLY A 113 23.66 8.95 -4.40
N ILE A 114 24.27 7.96 -3.75
CA ILE A 114 25.71 7.80 -3.85
C ILE A 114 25.95 7.36 -5.28
N ASN A 115 26.36 8.31 -6.12
CA ASN A 115 27.46 8.20 -7.07
C ASN A 115 27.55 9.52 -7.84
N SER A 116 28.25 10.50 -7.25
CA SER A 116 28.92 11.53 -8.01
C SER A 116 29.90 10.87 -8.97
N GLU A 117 29.76 11.22 -10.25
CA GLU A 117 30.70 10.93 -11.34
C GLU A 117 32.15 11.16 -10.91
N ASN A 118 33.03 10.21 -11.24
CA ASN A 118 34.48 10.39 -11.33
C ASN A 118 34.93 9.94 -12.72
#